data_AF-A0A6P1KW56-F1
#
_entry.id   AF-A0A6P1KW56-F1
#
_cell.length_a   1.000
_cell.length_b   1.000
_cell.length_c   1.000
_cell.angle_alpha   90.00
_cell.angle_beta   90.00
_cell.angle_gamma   90.00
#
_symmetry.space_group_name_H-M   'P 1'
#
loop_
_entity.id
_entity.type
_entity.pdbx_description
1 polymer ?
#
loop_
_entity_poly.entity_id
_entity_poly.type
_entity_poly.pdbx_seq_one_letter_code
_entity_poly.pdbx_strand_id
1 'polypeptide(L)' 'MITVIDIVKPKFYKGQKVEFIGGLGTIRECHPNSGNWSYLVEMEMESEPKMGRIGYETTILLFETDIILL' A
#
# COMPACT_ATOMS: atom_id res chain seq x y z
N MET A 1 -13.54 10.19 -29.13
CA MET A 1 -12.92 11.03 -28.08
C MET A 1 -12.06 10.09 -27.25
N ILE A 2 -10.74 10.11 -27.43
CA ILE A 2 -9.82 9.27 -26.62
C ILE A 2 -9.49 10.11 -25.40
N THR A 3 -10.03 9.75 -24.24
CA THR A 3 -9.56 10.28 -22.96
C THR A 3 -8.14 9.76 -22.75
N VAL A 4 -7.15 10.56 -23.09
CA VAL A 4 -5.82 10.46 -22.51
C VAL A 4 -6.01 10.73 -21.01
N ILE A 5 -6.17 9.65 -20.25
CA ILE A 5 -5.98 9.68 -18.80
C ILE A 5 -4.52 10.09 -18.64
N ASP A 6 -4.31 11.35 -18.26
CA ASP A 6 -3.01 11.81 -17.79
C ASP A 6 -2.71 10.93 -16.56
N ILE A 7 -1.88 9.90 -16.76
CA ILE A 7 -1.48 9.02 -15.68
C ILE A 7 -0.54 9.86 -14.83
N VAL A 8 -1.14 10.57 -13.87
CA VAL A 8 -0.43 11.29 -12.82
C VAL A 8 0.62 10.32 -12.27
N LYS A 9 1.85 10.77 -12.08
CA LYS A 9 2.90 9.88 -11.54
C LYS A 9 2.48 9.40 -10.14
N PRO A 10 2.77 8.14 -9.77
CA PRO A 10 2.46 7.64 -8.44
C PRO A 10 3.24 8.43 -7.41
N LYS A 11 2.60 8.78 -6.29
CA LYS A 11 3.26 9.45 -5.16
C LYS A 11 4.23 8.53 -4.43
N PHE A 12 3.89 7.24 -4.33
CA PHE A 12 4.71 6.22 -3.67
C PHE A 12 5.27 5.20 -4.67
N TYR A 13 6.33 4.48 -4.29
CA TYR A 13 7.00 3.49 -5.13
C TYR A 13 7.20 2.15 -4.42
N LYS A 14 7.35 1.08 -5.21
CA LYS A 14 7.59 -0.27 -4.70
C LYS A 14 8.84 -0.33 -3.81
N GLY A 15 8.71 -0.95 -2.65
CA GLY A 15 9.74 -1.07 -1.61
C GLY A 15 9.78 0.10 -0.63
N GLN A 16 8.96 1.14 -0.83
CA GLN A 16 8.89 2.28 0.09
C GLN A 16 8.12 1.91 1.35
N LYS A 17 8.64 2.32 2.52
CA LYS A 17 7.91 2.24 3.78
C LYS A 17 6.92 3.40 3.90
N VAL A 18 5.73 3.12 4.40
CA VAL A 18 4.64 4.07 4.53
C VAL A 18 3.85 3.84 5.81
N GLU A 19 3.16 4.88 6.27
CA GLU A 19 2.19 4.82 7.36
C GLU A 19 0.77 4.95 6.78
N PHE A 20 -0.20 4.29 7.41
CA PHE A 20 -1.62 4.40 7.07
C PHE A 20 -2.48 4.10 8.29
N ILE A 21 -3.80 4.31 8.20
CA ILE A 21 -4.74 3.96 9.27
C ILE A 21 -4.77 2.42 9.43
N GLY A 22 -3.98 1.91 10.37
CA GLY A 22 -3.78 0.48 10.59
C GLY A 22 -2.33 0.10 10.91
N GLY A 23 -1.37 1.01 10.71
CA GLY A 23 0.01 0.83 11.13
C GLY A 23 1.01 1.19 10.04
N LEU A 24 2.16 0.50 10.09
CA LEU A 24 3.26 0.66 9.12
C LEU A 24 3.26 -0.48 8.11
N GLY A 25 3.72 -0.18 6.91
CA GLY A 25 3.86 -1.20 5.88
C GLY A 25 4.81 -0.80 4.75
N THR A 26 5.02 -1.71 3.82
CA THR A 26 5.87 -1.54 2.65
C THR A 26 5.05 -1.69 1.37
N ILE A 27 5.20 -0.74 0.44
CA ILE A 27 4.53 -0.76 -0.86
C ILE A 27 5.08 -1.95 -1.67
N ARG A 28 4.22 -2.88 -2.08
CA ARG A 28 4.56 -4.03 -2.93
C ARG A 28 4.20 -3.80 -4.39
N GLU A 29 3.07 -3.14 -4.66
CA GLU A 29 2.59 -2.84 -6.01
C GLU A 29 1.91 -1.48 -6.07
N CYS A 30 1.97 -0.84 -7.24
CA CYS A 30 1.34 0.45 -7.53
C CYS A 30 0.41 0.25 -8.73
N HIS A 31 -0.88 0.52 -8.55
CA HIS A 31 -1.89 0.33 -9.58
C HIS A 31 -2.53 1.68 -9.93
N PRO A 32 -2.53 2.08 -11.21
CA PRO A 32 -3.27 3.27 -11.62
C PRO A 32 -4.77 3.02 -11.47
N ASN A 33 -5.51 3.99 -10.94
CA ASN A 33 -6.94 3.90 -10.69
C ASN A 33 -7.64 5.22 -11.04
N SER A 34 -8.23 5.29 -12.24
CA SER A 34 -9.12 6.38 -12.70
C SER A 34 -8.66 7.81 -12.33
N GLY A 35 -7.39 8.13 -12.60
CA GLY A 35 -6.81 9.45 -12.30
C GLY A 35 -6.15 9.58 -10.92
N ASN A 36 -6.09 8.50 -10.16
CA ASN A 36 -5.34 8.37 -8.91
C ASN A 36 -4.57 7.03 -8.87
N TRP A 37 -4.09 6.61 -7.70
CA TRP A 37 -3.35 5.38 -7.48
C TRP A 37 -3.90 4.58 -6.30
N SER A 38 -3.86 3.27 -6.45
CA SER A 38 -4.06 2.32 -5.35
C SER A 38 -2.77 1.53 -5.17
N TYR A 39 -2.47 1.20 -3.92
CA TYR A 39 -1.22 0.56 -3.54
C TYR A 39 -1.49 -0.71 -2.76
N LEU A 40 -0.78 -1.75 -3.14
CA LEU A 40 -0.75 -2.97 -2.37
C LEU A 40 0.34 -2.82 -1.31
N VAL A 41 -0.04 -2.76 -0.04
CA VAL A 41 0.85 -2.53 1.11
C VAL A 41 0.93 -3.80 1.93
N GLU A 42 2.14 -4.31 2.13
CA GLU A 42 2.40 -5.39 3.08
C GLU A 42 2.69 -4.82 4.46
N MET A 43 1.94 -5.25 5.46
CA MET A 43 2.11 -4.80 6.84
C MET A 43 3.39 -5.36 7.46
N GLU A 44 4.05 -4.55 8.30
CA GLU A 44 5.13 -5.08 9.14
C GLU A 44 4.56 -6.11 10.12
N MET A 45 5.18 -7.29 10.19
CA MET A 45 4.82 -8.25 11.23
C MET A 45 5.31 -7.72 12.59
N GLU A 46 4.37 -7.51 13.50
CA GLU A 46 4.74 -7.45 14.92
C GLU A 46 5.25 -8.83 15.36
N SER A 47 6.15 -8.84 16.35
CA SER A 47 6.75 -10.07 16.90
C SER A 47 5.70 -11.14 17.16
N GLU A 48 5.95 -12.37 16.70
CA GLU A 48 5.00 -13.49 16.76
C GLU A 48 4.26 -13.54 18.11
N PRO A 49 2.91 -13.54 18.11
CA PRO A 49 2.16 -13.69 19.35
C PRO A 49 2.50 -15.02 20.01
N LYS A 50 2.68 -15.01 21.34
CA LYS A 50 2.94 -16.21 22.15
C LYS A 50 1.81 -17.23 21.98
N MET A 51 1.98 -18.16 21.03
CA MET A 51 1.12 -19.31 20.71
C MET A 51 -0.17 -19.00 19.93
N GLY A 52 -0.32 -19.66 18.77
CA GLY A 52 -1.64 -19.99 18.19
C GLY A 52 -2.11 -19.26 16.93
N ARG A 53 -1.35 -18.30 16.38
CA ARG A 53 -1.62 -17.75 15.04
C ARG A 53 -0.54 -18.19 14.06
N ILE A 54 -0.87 -19.15 13.21
CA ILE A 54 -0.01 -19.57 12.10
C ILE A 54 -0.39 -18.72 10.88
N GLY A 55 0.54 -17.89 10.42
CA GLY A 55 0.39 -17.00 9.26
C GLY A 55 -0.18 -15.62 9.60
N TYR A 56 0.05 -14.57 8.82
CA TYR A 56 0.42 -14.51 7.40
C TYR A 56 0.89 -13.07 7.14
N GLU A 57 1.91 -12.86 6.31
CA GLU A 57 2.20 -11.53 5.76
C GLU A 57 0.87 -10.99 5.21
N THR A 58 0.35 -9.92 5.83
CA THR A 58 -0.97 -9.39 5.47
C THR A 58 -0.75 -8.26 4.49
N THR A 59 -1.24 -8.46 3.28
CA THR A 59 -1.23 -7.43 2.24
C THR A 59 -2.60 -6.80 2.15
N ILE A 60 -2.64 -5.47 2.18
CA ILE A 60 -3.87 -4.68 2.05
C ILE A 60 -3.80 -3.79 0.82
N LEU A 61 -4.96 -3.53 0.21
CA LEU A 61 -5.08 -2.56 -0.88
C LEU A 61 -5.57 -1.23 -0.33
N LEU A 62 -4.81 -0.16 -0.53
CA LEU A 62 -5.11 1.19 -0.05
C LEU A 62 -5.18 2.19 -1.19
N PHE A 63 -5.98 3.23 -1.04
CA PHE A 63 -5.92 4.39 -1.95
C PHE A 63 -4.77 5.31 -1.57
N GLU A 64 -4.24 6.08 -2.53
CA GLU A 64 -3.16 7.04 -2.31
C GLU A 64 -3.46 8.03 -1.17
N THR A 65 -4.73 8.37 -0.97
CA THR A 65 -5.20 9.29 0.07
C THR A 65 -5.13 8.72 1.49
N ASP A 66 -5.07 7.40 1.62
CA ASP A 66 -5.03 6.71 2.92
C ASP A 66 -3.59 6.46 3.40
N ILE A 67 -2.59 6.88 2.62
CA ILE A 67 -1.18 6.60 2.84
C ILE A 67 -0.40 7.90 3.10
N ILE A 68 0.43 7.87 4.13
CA ILE A 68 1.29 8.96 4.58
C ILE A 68 2.76 8.53 4.42
N LEU A 69 3.61 9.49 4.09
CA LEU A 69 5.06 9.29 4.03
C LEU A 69 5.65 9.30 5.45
N LEU A 70 6.43 8.27 5.77
CA LEU A 70 7.26 8.21 6.99
C LEU A 70 8.41 9.22 6.99
#